data_AF-B4JR87-F1
#
_entry.id   AF-B4JR87-F1
#
_cell.length_a   1.000
_cell.length_b   1.000
_cell.length_c   1.000
_cell.angle_alpha   90.00
_cell.angle_beta   90.00
_cell.angle_gamma   90.00
#
_symmetry.space_group_name_H-M   'P 1'
#
loop_
_entity.id
_entity.type
_entity.pdbx_description
1 polymer ?
#
loop_
_entity_poly.entity_id
_entity_poly.type
_entity_poly.pdbx_seq_one_letter_code
_entity_poly.pdbx_strand_id
1 'polypeptide(L)'
;MFRFVILLAALLPSTFANPIASCDKLEAVLAQEIKTFSRQAIQEGVQLLQRLLKEAELLGPNTADRAAMDKLAKFIENSKNADDSEELEDLLYELEDLLVLGDFSAEETDEMDEDLITKLLRQLGFDMFEQNLEKKLAIFMKRTESHIESYLMREKGFRDSKMTTWFIKFQNETDIEKKLFMLDDLFENFDC
;
A
#
# COMPACT_ATOMS: atom_id res chain seq x y z
N MET A 1 33.46 -24.49 -12.07
CA MET A 1 33.64 -23.63 -10.87
C MET A 1 32.34 -22.82 -10.72
N PHE A 2 31.23 -23.37 -10.22
CA PHE A 2 30.90 -23.62 -8.80
C PHE A 2 31.39 -22.54 -7.84
N ARG A 3 30.57 -21.49 -7.65
CA ARG A 3 30.26 -20.80 -6.38
C ARG A 3 29.45 -19.53 -6.67
N PHE A 4 28.12 -19.64 -6.55
CA PHE A 4 27.18 -18.67 -5.92
C PHE A 4 25.75 -19.23 -5.99
N VAL A 5 25.63 -20.49 -5.54
CA VAL A 5 24.44 -20.98 -4.83
C VAL A 5 24.78 -20.75 -3.36
N ILE A 6 23.84 -20.27 -2.55
CA ILE A 6 23.98 -19.52 -1.27
C ILE A 6 23.99 -18.00 -1.58
N LEU A 7 22.83 -17.38 -1.83
CA LEU A 7 21.93 -16.91 -0.77
C LEU A 7 20.45 -16.91 -1.22
N LEU A 8 19.98 -18.08 -1.67
CA LEU A 8 18.59 -18.39 -1.98
C LEU A 8 17.75 -18.73 -0.72
N ALA A 9 18.08 -18.18 0.46
CA ALA A 9 17.46 -18.55 1.74
C ALA A 9 17.30 -17.42 2.78
N ALA A 10 17.66 -16.17 2.46
CA ALA A 10 17.67 -15.06 3.43
C ALA A 10 16.59 -13.98 3.19
N LEU A 11 15.71 -14.18 2.21
CA LEU A 11 14.51 -13.34 2.00
C LEU A 11 13.21 -14.16 1.96
N LEU A 12 13.24 -15.37 2.52
CA LEU A 12 12.04 -15.88 3.16
C LEU A 12 11.82 -15.00 4.38
N PRO A 13 10.75 -14.19 4.48
CA PRO A 13 10.20 -13.97 5.79
C PRO A 13 9.77 -15.36 6.28
N SER A 14 10.63 -15.98 7.07
CA SER A 14 10.16 -16.84 8.15
C SER A 14 9.34 -15.96 9.09
N THR A 15 8.10 -15.64 8.73
CA THR A 15 7.12 -15.13 9.69
C THR A 15 6.06 -16.16 10.02
N PHE A 16 6.06 -17.32 9.35
CA PHE A 16 5.48 -18.52 9.92
C PHE A 16 6.39 -19.74 9.70
N ALA A 17 7.14 -20.12 10.74
CA ALA A 17 7.66 -21.48 10.88
C ALA A 17 6.51 -22.53 11.01
N ASN A 18 5.26 -22.06 11.07
CA ASN A 18 4.05 -22.86 11.03
C ASN A 18 3.46 -22.86 9.62
N PRO A 19 3.24 -24.02 8.99
CA PRO A 19 2.55 -24.05 7.71
C PRO A 19 1.16 -23.41 7.81
N ILE A 20 0.78 -22.64 6.79
CA ILE A 20 -0.61 -22.17 6.57
C ILE A 20 -1.43 -23.43 6.29
N ALA A 21 -2.00 -23.99 7.36
CA ALA A 21 -2.63 -25.30 7.36
C ALA A 21 -4.14 -25.23 7.63
N SER A 22 -4.67 -24.02 7.75
CA SER A 22 -6.09 -23.74 7.96
C SER A 22 -6.44 -22.39 7.34
N CYS A 23 -7.73 -22.18 7.09
CA CYS A 23 -8.25 -20.96 6.52
C CYS A 23 -8.07 -19.76 7.47
N ASP A 24 -8.32 -19.92 8.78
CA ASP A 24 -8.06 -18.88 9.81
C ASP A 24 -6.60 -18.39 9.81
N LYS A 25 -5.65 -19.29 9.52
CA LYS A 25 -4.23 -18.93 9.44
C LYS A 25 -3.94 -18.14 8.17
N LEU A 26 -4.59 -18.47 7.06
CA LEU A 26 -4.47 -17.70 5.84
C LEU A 26 -5.02 -16.29 6.06
N GLU A 27 -6.23 -16.18 6.62
CA GLU A 27 -6.87 -14.90 6.95
C GLU A 27 -5.97 -14.03 7.84
N ALA A 28 -5.45 -14.58 8.94
CA ALA A 28 -4.55 -13.86 9.84
C ALA A 28 -3.24 -13.41 9.16
N VAL A 29 -2.69 -14.22 8.25
CA VAL A 29 -1.49 -13.87 7.47
C VAL A 29 -1.79 -12.73 6.50
N LEU A 30 -2.90 -12.81 5.78
CA LEU A 30 -3.29 -11.78 4.81
C LEU A 30 -3.62 -10.45 5.50
N ALA A 31 -4.38 -10.48 6.60
CA ALA A 31 -4.64 -9.30 7.43
C ALA A 31 -3.34 -8.66 7.94
N GLN A 32 -2.35 -9.48 8.33
CA GLN A 32 -1.04 -8.96 8.75
C GLN A 32 -0.25 -8.33 7.58
N GLU A 33 -0.30 -8.89 6.37
CA GLU A 33 0.34 -8.29 5.19
C GLU A 33 -0.33 -6.96 4.82
N ILE A 34 -1.66 -6.87 4.85
CA ILE A 34 -2.43 -5.63 4.63
C ILE A 34 -2.05 -4.57 5.67
N LYS A 35 -2.07 -4.93 6.96
CA LYS A 35 -1.66 -4.02 8.05
C LYS A 35 -0.22 -3.54 7.87
N THR A 36 0.67 -4.43 7.44
CA THR A 36 2.09 -4.10 7.21
C THR A 36 2.26 -3.14 6.03
N PHE A 37 1.60 -3.39 4.91
CA PHE A 37 1.61 -2.51 3.74
C PHE A 37 1.03 -1.13 4.10
N SER A 38 -0.16 -1.09 4.69
CA SER A 38 -0.86 0.14 5.04
C SER A 38 -0.03 1.02 5.97
N ARG A 39 0.54 0.42 7.02
CA ARG A 39 1.44 1.13 7.94
C ARG A 39 2.66 1.70 7.24
N GLN A 40 3.28 0.94 6.34
CA GLN A 40 4.46 1.41 5.62
C GLN A 40 4.13 2.57 4.67
N ALA A 41 3.00 2.49 3.97
CA ALA A 41 2.52 3.53 3.06
C ALA A 41 2.23 4.83 3.83
N ILE A 42 1.46 4.74 4.92
CA ILE A 42 1.14 5.89 5.79
C ILE A 42 2.41 6.50 6.37
N GLN A 43 3.34 5.69 6.88
CA GLN A 43 4.59 6.20 7.45
C GLN A 43 5.43 6.97 6.43
N GLU A 44 5.51 6.51 5.18
CA GLU A 44 6.24 7.22 4.13
C GLU A 44 5.50 8.48 3.68
N GLY A 45 4.17 8.42 3.57
CA GLY A 45 3.33 9.60 3.32
C GLY A 45 3.54 10.66 4.39
N VAL A 46 3.48 10.29 5.67
CA VAL A 46 3.76 11.18 6.80
C VAL A 46 5.15 11.81 6.70
N GLN A 47 6.19 11.04 6.36
CA GLN A 47 7.55 11.59 6.20
C GLN A 47 7.66 12.58 5.04
N LEU A 48 6.94 12.36 3.94
CA LEU A 48 6.85 13.31 2.83
C LEU A 48 6.13 14.59 3.28
N LEU A 49 4.94 14.44 3.86
CA LEU A 49 4.09 15.57 4.28
C LEU A 49 4.75 16.41 5.39
N GLN A 50 5.46 15.79 6.33
CA GLN A 50 6.23 16.53 7.35
C GLN A 50 7.33 17.39 6.75
N ARG A 51 8.03 16.90 5.72
CA ARG A 51 9.04 17.68 4.99
C ARG A 51 8.38 18.82 4.23
N LEU A 52 7.27 18.56 3.59
CA LEU A 52 6.48 19.57 2.88
C LEU A 52 6.05 20.69 3.82
N LEU A 53 5.43 20.38 4.96
CA LEU A 53 4.99 21.40 5.92
C LEU A 53 6.14 22.28 6.40
N LYS A 54 7.31 21.67 6.64
CA LYS A 54 8.50 22.39 7.07
C LYS A 54 9.01 23.35 5.99
N GLU A 55 9.02 22.93 4.73
CA GLU A 55 9.48 23.77 3.61
C GLU A 55 8.47 24.86 3.25
N ALA A 56 7.18 24.54 3.27
CA ALA A 56 6.10 25.48 3.02
C ALA A 56 6.14 26.65 4.02
N GLU A 57 6.31 26.37 5.31
CA GLU A 57 6.35 27.43 6.33
C GLU A 57 7.52 28.41 6.13
N LEU A 58 8.67 27.93 5.60
CA LEU A 58 9.83 28.79 5.31
C LEU A 58 9.58 29.75 4.14
N LEU A 59 8.63 29.43 3.26
CA LEU A 59 8.33 30.19 2.05
C LEU A 59 7.22 31.23 2.27
N GLY A 60 6.62 31.29 3.45
CA GLY A 60 5.60 32.26 3.81
C GLY A 60 4.25 31.98 3.14
N PRO A 61 3.56 30.89 3.54
CA PRO A 61 2.35 30.41 2.87
C PRO A 61 1.21 31.42 2.99
N ASN A 62 0.42 31.54 1.92
CA ASN A 62 -0.78 32.37 1.89
C ASN A 62 -1.92 31.72 2.72
N THR A 63 -3.12 32.33 2.74
CA THR A 63 -4.24 31.80 3.55
C THR A 63 -4.77 30.46 3.04
N ALA A 64 -4.81 30.24 1.72
CA ALA A 64 -5.23 28.98 1.13
C ALA A 64 -4.20 27.87 1.38
N ASP A 65 -2.91 28.17 1.20
CA ASP A 65 -1.81 27.24 1.49
C ASP A 65 -1.86 26.80 2.97
N ARG A 66 -2.10 27.75 3.90
CA ARG A 66 -2.24 27.44 5.33
C ARG A 66 -3.42 26.49 5.61
N ALA A 67 -4.56 26.68 4.94
CA ALA A 67 -5.70 25.78 5.11
C ALA A 67 -5.40 24.36 4.60
N ALA A 68 -4.63 24.23 3.52
CA ALA A 68 -4.14 22.93 3.04
C ALA A 68 -3.14 22.31 4.03
N MET A 69 -2.19 23.10 4.52
CA MET A 69 -1.21 22.68 5.53
C MET A 69 -1.88 22.19 6.82
N ASP A 70 -2.96 22.83 7.26
CA ASP A 70 -3.73 22.40 8.44
C ASP A 70 -4.35 20.99 8.24
N LYS A 71 -4.83 20.68 7.03
CA LYS A 71 -5.34 19.33 6.71
C LYS A 71 -4.22 18.30 6.75
N LEU A 72 -3.07 18.60 6.13
CA LEU A 72 -1.90 17.71 6.15
C LEU A 72 -1.38 17.48 7.59
N ALA A 73 -1.35 18.53 8.41
CA ALA A 73 -0.95 18.43 9.81
C ALA A 73 -1.92 17.56 10.62
N LYS A 74 -3.23 17.67 10.35
CA LYS A 74 -4.25 16.84 10.98
C LYS A 74 -4.09 15.35 10.61
N PHE A 75 -3.87 15.05 9.33
CA PHE A 75 -3.57 13.68 8.89
C PHE A 75 -2.34 13.11 9.59
N ILE A 76 -1.24 13.89 9.66
CA ILE A 76 -0.01 13.48 10.37
C ILE A 76 -0.32 13.19 11.84
N GLU A 77 -1.15 13.99 12.50
CA GLU A 77 -1.53 13.75 13.90
C GLU A 77 -2.36 12.47 14.06
N ASN A 78 -3.38 12.28 13.21
CA ASN A 78 -4.24 11.09 13.22
C ASN A 78 -3.41 9.81 13.02
N SER A 79 -2.41 9.87 12.14
CA SER A 79 -1.54 8.72 11.83
C SER A 79 -0.70 8.21 13.00
N LYS A 80 -0.46 9.02 14.05
CA LYS A 80 0.45 8.66 15.15
C LYS A 80 -0.08 7.52 16.01
N ASN A 81 -1.41 7.41 16.12
CA ASN A 81 -2.06 6.47 17.02
C ASN A 81 -2.72 5.30 16.29
N ALA A 82 -2.73 5.30 14.95
CA ALA A 82 -3.38 4.26 14.17
C ALA A 82 -2.65 2.91 14.31
N ASP A 83 -3.33 1.93 14.92
CA ASP A 83 -2.78 0.59 15.10
C ASP A 83 -3.69 -0.51 14.57
N ASP A 84 -5.01 -0.36 14.62
CA ASP A 84 -5.89 -1.39 14.05
C ASP A 84 -6.06 -1.26 12.53
N SER A 85 -6.66 -2.26 11.90
CA SER A 85 -6.77 -2.35 10.43
C SER A 85 -7.73 -1.33 9.84
N GLU A 86 -8.82 -1.01 10.55
CA GLU A 86 -9.86 -0.06 10.10
C GLU A 86 -9.29 1.36 10.12
N GLU A 87 -8.61 1.75 11.21
CA GLU A 87 -7.92 3.04 11.32
C GLU A 87 -6.86 3.23 10.22
N LEU A 88 -6.13 2.15 9.87
CA LEU A 88 -5.11 2.20 8.83
C LEU A 88 -5.72 2.27 7.43
N GLU A 89 -6.86 1.66 7.20
CA GLU A 89 -7.59 1.74 5.94
C GLU A 89 -8.16 3.14 5.71
N ASP A 90 -8.82 3.71 6.72
CA ASP A 90 -9.31 5.10 6.68
C ASP A 90 -8.19 6.10 6.37
N LEU A 91 -7.01 5.90 6.97
CA LEU A 91 -5.85 6.74 6.71
C LEU A 91 -5.23 6.51 5.33
N LEU A 92 -5.36 5.33 4.73
CA LEU A 92 -4.94 5.13 3.34
C LEU A 92 -5.82 5.92 2.39
N TYR A 93 -7.14 5.91 2.60
CA TYR A 93 -8.06 6.74 1.82
C TYR A 93 -7.83 8.23 2.04
N GLU A 94 -7.62 8.68 3.28
CA GLU A 94 -7.29 10.08 3.56
C GLU A 94 -5.95 10.47 2.91
N LEU A 95 -4.96 9.58 2.91
CA LEU A 95 -3.68 9.81 2.23
C LEU A 95 -3.87 9.93 0.72
N GLU A 96 -4.63 9.02 0.10
CA GLU A 96 -4.95 9.08 -1.32
C GLU A 96 -5.63 10.41 -1.67
N ASP A 97 -6.68 10.79 -0.95
CA ASP A 97 -7.38 12.07 -1.15
C ASP A 97 -6.43 13.27 -1.05
N LEU A 98 -5.54 13.28 -0.04
CA LEU A 98 -4.57 14.35 0.17
C LEU A 98 -3.49 14.42 -0.93
N LEU A 99 -3.20 13.31 -1.59
CA LEU A 99 -2.22 13.23 -2.67
C LEU A 99 -2.84 13.46 -4.04
N VAL A 100 -4.12 13.08 -4.23
CA VAL A 100 -4.94 13.44 -5.39
C VAL A 100 -5.20 14.95 -5.45
N LEU A 101 -5.22 15.65 -4.29
CA LEU A 101 -5.14 17.11 -4.27
C LEU A 101 -3.86 17.68 -4.93
N GLY A 102 -2.82 16.86 -5.10
CA GLY A 102 -1.59 17.18 -5.83
C GLY A 102 -1.58 16.73 -7.29
N ASP A 103 -2.59 15.97 -7.75
CA ASP A 103 -2.73 15.57 -9.16
C ASP A 103 -3.38 16.72 -9.96
N PHE A 104 -2.61 17.80 -10.11
CA PHE A 104 -2.77 18.72 -11.22
C PHE A 104 -2.19 18.02 -12.45
N SER A 105 -2.96 17.10 -13.01
CA SER A 105 -2.66 16.54 -14.32
C SER A 105 -2.39 17.70 -15.28
N ALA A 106 -1.23 17.63 -15.91
CA ALA A 106 -0.64 18.57 -16.85
C ALA A 106 -1.54 18.90 -18.06
N GLU A 107 -2.67 19.56 -17.83
CA GLU A 107 -3.50 20.21 -18.84
C GLU A 107 -3.53 21.72 -18.55
N GLU A 108 -2.53 22.41 -19.11
CA GLU A 108 -2.60 23.82 -19.48
C GLU A 108 -2.85 24.87 -18.37
N THR A 109 -2.31 24.70 -17.17
CA THR A 109 -2.06 25.87 -16.31
C THR A 109 -0.67 26.41 -16.61
N ASP A 110 -0.61 27.62 -17.20
CA ASP A 110 0.62 28.42 -17.31
C ASP A 110 1.45 28.26 -16.03
N GLU A 111 2.77 28.02 -16.14
CA GLU A 111 3.73 27.83 -15.04
C GLU A 111 3.74 28.97 -13.98
N MET A 112 2.91 30.00 -14.15
CA MET A 112 2.78 31.16 -13.28
C MET A 112 1.77 31.00 -12.13
N ASP A 113 0.89 29.99 -12.12
CA ASP A 113 -0.17 29.83 -11.10
C ASP A 113 -0.17 28.44 -10.39
N GLU A 114 0.94 27.71 -10.40
CA GLU A 114 1.08 26.46 -9.63
C GLU A 114 1.08 26.75 -8.12
N ASP A 115 0.19 26.07 -7.37
CA ASP A 115 0.08 26.24 -5.92
C ASP A 115 1.37 25.79 -5.20
N LEU A 116 1.68 26.44 -4.07
CA LEU A 116 2.91 26.20 -3.31
C LEU A 116 3.04 24.73 -2.88
N ILE A 117 1.94 24.09 -2.49
CA ILE A 117 1.89 22.72 -1.98
C ILE A 117 2.21 21.73 -3.10
N THR A 118 1.56 21.85 -4.26
CA THR A 118 1.83 21.01 -5.44
C THR A 118 3.28 21.13 -5.89
N LYS A 119 3.78 22.36 -5.97
CA LYS A 119 5.18 22.62 -6.33
C LYS A 119 6.15 21.92 -5.36
N LEU A 120 5.89 22.00 -4.06
CA LEU A 120 6.72 21.37 -3.03
C LEU A 120 6.62 19.84 -3.06
N LEU A 121 5.44 19.26 -3.28
CA LEU A 121 5.27 17.81 -3.44
C LEU A 121 6.20 17.28 -4.55
N ARG A 122 6.15 17.91 -5.72
CA ARG A 122 7.02 17.56 -6.86
C ARG A 122 8.51 17.71 -6.52
N GLN A 123 8.89 18.84 -5.91
CA GLN A 123 10.29 19.09 -5.51
C GLN A 123 10.82 18.09 -4.48
N LEU A 124 9.96 17.65 -3.55
CA LEU A 124 10.31 16.69 -2.51
C LEU A 124 10.32 15.24 -2.98
N GLY A 125 10.03 15.01 -4.27
CA GLY A 125 10.09 13.72 -4.92
C GLY A 125 8.82 12.90 -4.74
N PHE A 126 7.65 13.52 -4.88
CA PHE A 126 6.36 12.83 -4.89
C PHE A 126 6.33 11.68 -5.91
N ASP A 127 6.79 11.89 -7.14
CA ASP A 127 6.87 10.82 -8.17
C ASP A 127 7.68 9.60 -7.68
N MET A 128 8.74 9.84 -6.90
CA MET A 128 9.56 8.77 -6.34
C MET A 128 8.87 8.08 -5.16
N PHE A 129 8.07 8.82 -4.38
CA PHE A 129 7.19 8.25 -3.37
C PHE A 129 6.15 7.33 -4.03
N GLU A 130 5.46 7.77 -5.08
CA GLU A 130 4.48 6.96 -5.81
C GLU A 130 5.10 5.70 -6.40
N GLN A 131 6.21 5.84 -7.13
CA GLN A 131 6.93 4.67 -7.68
C GLN A 131 7.39 3.69 -6.60
N ASN A 132 7.71 4.17 -5.39
CA ASN A 132 8.08 3.30 -4.29
C ASN A 132 6.86 2.59 -3.69
N LEU A 133 5.72 3.29 -3.59
CA LEU A 133 4.45 2.72 -3.16
C LEU A 133 3.98 1.63 -4.13
N GLU A 134 4.04 1.88 -5.44
CA GLU A 134 3.74 0.88 -6.48
C GLU A 134 4.61 -0.37 -6.36
N LYS A 135 5.93 -0.19 -6.18
CA LYS A 135 6.85 -1.33 -5.99
C LYS A 135 6.49 -2.14 -4.75
N LYS A 136 6.10 -1.47 -3.66
CA LYS A 136 5.68 -2.15 -2.43
C LYS A 136 4.36 -2.87 -2.60
N LEU A 137 3.40 -2.27 -3.30
CA LEU A 137 2.12 -2.89 -3.64
C LEU A 137 2.35 -4.16 -4.48
N ALA A 138 3.26 -4.11 -5.46
CA ALA A 138 3.64 -5.30 -6.23
C ALA A 138 4.30 -6.39 -5.36
N ILE A 139 5.14 -6.01 -4.40
CA ILE A 139 5.75 -6.95 -3.44
C ILE A 139 4.68 -7.56 -2.52
N PHE A 140 3.77 -6.75 -1.99
CA PHE A 140 2.62 -7.18 -1.20
C PHE A 140 1.80 -8.21 -1.96
N MET A 141 1.39 -7.90 -3.20
CA MET A 141 0.63 -8.81 -4.05
C MET A 141 1.32 -10.15 -4.25
N LYS A 142 2.62 -10.13 -4.56
CA LYS A 142 3.39 -11.34 -4.75
C LYS A 142 3.46 -12.20 -3.48
N ARG A 143 3.54 -11.57 -2.29
CA ARG A 143 3.51 -12.29 -1.02
C ARG A 143 2.13 -12.90 -0.77
N THR A 144 1.08 -12.12 -0.97
CA THR A 144 -0.32 -12.58 -0.87
C THR A 144 -0.58 -13.78 -1.78
N GLU A 145 -0.16 -13.71 -3.05
CA GLU A 145 -0.23 -14.84 -3.98
C GLU A 145 0.49 -16.09 -3.42
N SER A 146 1.71 -15.92 -2.90
CA SER A 146 2.49 -17.02 -2.34
C SER A 146 1.85 -17.63 -1.10
N HIS A 147 1.19 -16.83 -0.25
CA HIS A 147 0.50 -17.30 0.95
C HIS A 147 -0.74 -18.11 0.59
N ILE A 148 -1.54 -17.60 -0.35
CA ILE A 148 -2.71 -18.30 -0.87
C ILE A 148 -2.27 -19.61 -1.53
N GLU A 149 -1.31 -19.57 -2.46
CA GLU A 149 -0.78 -20.78 -3.12
C GLU A 149 -0.34 -21.85 -2.10
N SER A 150 0.36 -21.42 -1.05
CA SER A 150 0.83 -22.30 0.02
C SER A 150 -0.31 -22.98 0.79
N TYR A 151 -1.41 -22.25 1.02
CA TYR A 151 -2.64 -22.81 1.59
C TYR A 151 -3.27 -23.84 0.64
N LEU A 152 -3.45 -23.49 -0.64
CA LEU A 152 -4.10 -24.34 -1.64
C LEU A 152 -3.36 -25.66 -1.90
N MET A 153 -2.02 -25.63 -1.90
CA MET A 153 -1.21 -26.84 -2.10
C MET A 153 -1.36 -27.87 -0.98
N ARG A 154 -1.80 -27.43 0.22
CA ARG A 154 -1.92 -28.28 1.41
C ARG A 154 -3.34 -28.78 1.63
N GLU A 155 -4.33 -28.08 1.10
CA GLU A 155 -5.74 -28.48 1.16
C GLU A 155 -6.01 -29.74 0.31
N LYS A 156 -6.52 -30.78 0.96
CA LYS A 156 -6.86 -32.05 0.29
C LYS A 156 -8.19 -31.88 -0.46
N GLY A 157 -8.18 -32.14 -1.76
CA GLY A 157 -9.38 -32.07 -2.60
C GLY A 157 -9.65 -30.70 -3.22
N PHE A 158 -8.70 -29.77 -3.10
CA PHE A 158 -8.88 -28.40 -3.55
C PHE A 158 -8.88 -28.22 -5.07
N ARG A 159 -8.32 -29.16 -5.85
CA ARG A 159 -7.99 -29.00 -7.28
C ARG A 159 -9.14 -28.57 -8.21
N ASP A 160 -10.41 -28.71 -7.79
CA ASP A 160 -11.61 -28.29 -8.53
C ASP A 160 -12.52 -27.33 -7.74
N SER A 161 -11.98 -26.65 -6.73
CA SER A 161 -12.74 -25.74 -5.89
C SER A 161 -12.96 -24.37 -6.55
N LYS A 162 -14.01 -23.66 -6.10
CA LYS A 162 -14.25 -22.25 -6.47
C LYS A 162 -13.01 -21.39 -6.19
N MET A 163 -12.32 -21.66 -5.10
CA MET A 163 -11.15 -20.88 -4.68
C MET A 163 -9.91 -21.19 -5.54
N THR A 164 -9.75 -22.39 -6.13
CA THR A 164 -8.71 -22.62 -7.16
C THR A 164 -9.00 -21.81 -8.40
N THR A 165 -10.26 -21.82 -8.84
CA THR A 165 -10.69 -21.09 -10.03
C THR A 165 -10.50 -19.58 -9.82
N TRP A 166 -10.87 -19.07 -8.65
CA TRP A 166 -10.62 -17.69 -8.26
C TRP A 166 -9.11 -17.40 -8.23
N PHE A 167 -8.29 -18.26 -7.62
CA PHE A 167 -6.85 -18.03 -7.53
C PHE A 167 -6.15 -18.01 -8.89
N ILE A 168 -6.56 -18.88 -9.82
CA ILE A 168 -6.06 -18.87 -11.20
C ILE A 168 -6.42 -17.54 -11.89
N LYS A 169 -7.64 -17.03 -11.69
CA LYS A 169 -8.02 -15.72 -12.23
C LYS A 169 -7.19 -14.61 -11.58
N PHE A 170 -7.02 -14.66 -10.26
CA PHE A 170 -6.24 -13.70 -9.49
C PHE A 170 -4.79 -13.65 -9.99
N GLN A 171 -4.11 -14.79 -10.14
CA GLN A 171 -2.74 -14.84 -10.65
C GLN A 171 -2.59 -14.25 -12.06
N ASN A 172 -3.59 -14.47 -12.92
CA ASN A 172 -3.57 -13.99 -14.30
C ASN A 172 -4.01 -12.53 -14.47
N GLU A 173 -4.58 -11.90 -13.44
CA GLU A 173 -4.93 -10.49 -13.49
C GLU A 173 -3.65 -9.63 -13.49
N THR A 174 -3.58 -8.70 -14.42
CA THR A 174 -2.44 -7.79 -14.59
C THR A 174 -2.73 -6.40 -14.06
N ASP A 175 -4.01 -6.06 -13.96
CA ASP A 175 -4.51 -4.81 -13.40
C ASP A 175 -4.47 -4.87 -11.87
N ILE A 176 -3.68 -4.00 -11.27
CA ILE A 176 -3.40 -4.01 -9.83
C ILE A 176 -4.62 -3.62 -9.00
N GLU A 177 -5.44 -2.69 -9.50
CA GLU A 177 -6.69 -2.26 -8.85
C GLU A 177 -7.70 -3.41 -8.88
N LYS A 178 -7.86 -4.07 -10.03
CA LYS A 178 -8.69 -5.28 -10.11
C LYS A 178 -8.20 -6.37 -9.18
N LYS A 179 -6.88 -6.56 -9.03
CA LYS A 179 -6.31 -7.50 -8.05
C LYS A 179 -6.68 -7.15 -6.62
N LEU A 180 -6.64 -5.87 -6.24
CA LEU A 180 -7.07 -5.42 -4.91
C LEU A 180 -8.55 -5.75 -4.67
N PHE A 181 -9.43 -5.42 -5.63
CA PHE A 181 -10.85 -5.78 -5.52
C PHE A 181 -11.09 -7.29 -5.43
N MET A 182 -10.30 -8.10 -6.14
CA MET A 182 -10.39 -9.55 -6.02
C MET A 182 -9.98 -10.07 -4.65
N LEU A 183 -9.04 -9.41 -3.96
CA LEU A 183 -8.67 -9.76 -2.58
C LEU A 183 -9.74 -9.36 -1.59
N ASP A 184 -10.40 -8.23 -1.78
CA ASP A 184 -11.55 -7.84 -0.97
C ASP A 184 -12.69 -8.87 -1.09
N ASP A 185 -13.01 -9.25 -2.34
CA ASP A 185 -13.95 -10.34 -2.67
C ASP A 185 -13.56 -11.67 -2.01
N LEU A 186 -12.26 -11.94 -1.82
CA LEU A 186 -11.80 -13.14 -1.12
C LEU A 186 -12.29 -13.15 0.33
N PHE A 187 -12.15 -12.04 1.05
CA PHE A 187 -12.55 -11.92 2.45
C PHE A 187 -14.07 -11.93 2.64
N GLU A 188 -14.82 -11.40 1.67
CA GLU A 188 -16.28 -11.35 1.74
C GLU A 188 -16.96 -12.67 1.35
N ASN A 189 -16.43 -13.38 0.35
CA ASN A 189 -17.16 -14.45 -0.33
C ASN A 189 -16.58 -15.86 -0.15
N PHE A 190 -15.41 -15.97 0.48
CA PHE A 190 -14.85 -17.27 0.83
C PHE A 190 -14.88 -17.43 2.34
N ASP A 191 -15.92 -18.12 2.83
CA ASP A 191 -15.94 -18.65 4.19
C ASP A 191 -14.74 -19.58 4.38
N CYS A 192 -13.71 -19.00 4.99
CA CYS A 192 -12.97 -19.68 6.05
C CYS A 192 -13.95 -19.96 7.21
#